data_AF-A0A3D0EU78-F1
#
_entry.id   AF-A0A3D0EU78-F1
#
_cell.length_a   1.000
_cell.length_b   1.000
_cell.length_c   1.000
_cell.angle_alpha   90.00
_cell.angle_beta   90.00
_cell.angle_gamma   90.00
#
_symmetry.space_group_name_H-M   'P 1'
#
loop_
_entity.id
_entity.type
_entity.pdbx_description
1 polymer ?
#
loop_
_entity_poly.entity_id
_entity_poly.type
_entity_poly.pdbx_seq_one_letter_code
_entity_poly.pdbx_strand_id
1 'polypeptide(L)'
;MNGVTAVLNKEITNYFRSPIAYFIVAVFLLGTGYFFIDNVFLRGSASMDTTLQNMGILLIVVVPAISMRLFSAEYNGRTIELLMTLPLQKWEIVL
;
A
#
# COMPACT_ATOMS: atom_id res chain seq x y z
N MET A 1 -9.66 3.58 -25.42
CA MET A 1 -9.24 3.46 -24.01
C MET A 1 -8.11 4.45 -23.81
N ASN A 2 -8.24 5.39 -22.88
CA ASN A 2 -7.22 6.41 -22.63
C ASN A 2 -5.98 5.74 -22.02
N GLY A 3 -4.76 6.19 -22.36
CA GLY A 3 -3.50 5.63 -21.87
C GLY A 3 -3.49 5.46 -20.34
N VAL A 4 -3.97 6.47 -19.63
CA VAL A 4 -4.19 6.48 -18.17
C VAL A 4 -4.98 5.26 -17.67
N THR A 5 -6.11 4.93 -18.30
CA THR A 5 -6.97 3.83 -17.84
C THR A 5 -6.34 2.45 -18.03
N ALA A 6 -5.46 2.32 -19.03
CA ALA A 6 -4.72 1.09 -19.27
C ALA A 6 -3.61 0.89 -18.21
N VAL A 7 -2.89 1.96 -17.88
CA VAL A 7 -1.86 1.95 -16.82
C VAL A 7 -2.50 1.66 -15.46
N LEU A 8 -3.60 2.33 -15.11
CA LEU A 8 -4.30 2.11 -13.85
C LEU A 8 -4.75 0.65 -13.67
N ASN A 9 -5.37 0.06 -14.69
CA ASN A 9 -5.83 -1.34 -14.63
C ASN A 9 -4.66 -2.32 -14.52
N LYS A 10 -3.52 -2.04 -15.18
CA LYS A 10 -2.28 -2.80 -15.03
C LYS A 10 -1.82 -2.74 -13.58
N GLU A 11 -1.68 -1.54 -13.01
CA GLU A 11 -1.16 -1.33 -11.65
C GLU A 11 -2.04 -2.01 -10.58
N ILE A 12 -3.37 -1.83 -10.64
CA ILE A 12 -4.30 -2.46 -9.70
C ILE A 12 -4.18 -3.99 -9.78
N THR A 13 -4.18 -4.55 -10.99
CA THR A 13 -4.07 -6.00 -11.17
C THR A 13 -2.73 -6.52 -10.65
N ASN A 14 -1.65 -5.78 -10.89
CA ASN A 14 -0.31 -6.17 -10.44
C ASN A 14 -0.16 -6.07 -8.91
N TYR A 15 -0.86 -5.12 -8.29
CA TYR A 15 -0.92 -4.96 -6.84
C TYR A 15 -1.54 -6.21 -6.17
N PHE A 16 -2.72 -6.65 -6.63
CA PHE A 16 -3.42 -7.81 -6.08
C PHE A 16 -2.82 -9.17 -6.51
N ARG A 17 -1.99 -9.22 -7.54
CA ARG A 17 -1.28 -10.45 -7.91
C ARG A 17 -0.08 -10.75 -7.04
N SER A 18 0.41 -9.76 -6.30
CA SER A 18 1.65 -9.95 -5.57
C SER A 18 1.45 -10.42 -4.13
N PRO A 19 2.17 -11.49 -3.73
CA PRO A 19 2.10 -12.02 -2.36
C PRO A 19 2.44 -11.01 -1.26
N ILE A 20 3.34 -10.06 -1.53
CA ILE A 20 3.79 -9.04 -0.57
C ILE A 20 2.65 -8.10 -0.15
N ALA A 21 1.71 -7.76 -1.04
CA ALA A 21 0.59 -6.89 -0.69
C ALA A 21 -0.30 -7.55 0.39
N TYR A 22 -0.57 -8.85 0.25
CA TYR A 22 -1.29 -9.62 1.26
C TYR A 22 -0.54 -9.71 2.58
N PHE A 23 0.79 -9.86 2.53
CA PHE A 23 1.61 -9.90 3.74
C PHE A 23 1.53 -8.59 4.53
N ILE A 24 1.64 -7.44 3.85
CA ILE A 24 1.52 -6.12 4.48
C ILE A 24 0.15 -5.95 5.13
N VAL A 25 -0.93 -6.32 4.43
CA VAL A 25 -2.30 -6.25 4.96
C VAL A 25 -2.47 -7.16 6.18
N ALA A 26 -1.90 -8.38 6.14
CA ALA A 26 -1.95 -9.30 7.28
C ALA A 26 -1.22 -8.75 8.51
N VAL A 27 -0.02 -8.20 8.34
CA VAL A 27 0.74 -7.58 9.44
C VAL A 27 0.01 -6.38 10.01
N PHE A 28 -0.59 -5.54 9.15
CA PHE A 28 -1.41 -4.41 9.58
C PHE A 28 -2.63 -4.86 10.40
N LEU A 29 -3.38 -5.86 9.92
CA LEU A 29 -4.54 -6.41 10.64
C LEU A 29 -4.14 -7.02 12.00
N LEU A 30 -3.04 -7.76 12.06
CA LEU A 30 -2.54 -8.34 13.31
C LEU A 30 -2.07 -7.26 14.29
N GLY A 31 -1.33 -6.26 13.81
CA GLY A 31 -0.86 -5.15 14.64
C GLY A 31 -2.02 -4.32 15.20
N THR A 32 -2.98 -3.97 14.36
CA THR A 32 -4.16 -3.20 14.79
C THR A 32 -5.06 -4.02 15.73
N GLY A 33 -5.24 -5.32 15.48
CA GLY A 33 -5.96 -6.23 16.37
C GLY A 33 -5.30 -6.37 17.74
N TYR A 34 -3.96 -6.44 17.78
CA TYR A 34 -3.22 -6.45 19.04
C TYR A 34 -3.43 -5.17 19.83
N PHE A 35 -3.28 -4.00 19.21
CA PHE A 35 -3.54 -2.72 19.87
C PHE A 35 -4.97 -2.61 20.37
N PHE A 36 -5.95 -3.11 19.59
CA PHE A 36 -7.34 -3.11 20.01
C PHE A 36 -7.56 -3.94 21.29
N ILE A 37 -7.03 -5.16 21.34
CA ILE A 37 -7.15 -6.02 22.52
C ILE A 37 -6.48 -5.37 23.74
N ASP A 38 -5.29 -4.80 23.57
CA ASP A 38 -4.57 -4.15 24.66
C ASP A 38 -5.31 -2.92 25.21
N ASN A 39 -5.84 -2.05 24.33
CA ASN A 39 -6.59 -0.86 24.77
C ASN A 39 -7.90 -1.22 25.47
N VAL A 40 -8.64 -2.22 24.96
CA VAL A 40 -9.96 -2.59 25.49
C VAL A 40 -9.85 -3.42 26.76
N PHE A 41 -8.98 -4.44 26.79
CA PHE A 41 -8.95 -5.42 27.88
C PHE A 41 -7.94 -5.10 28.98
N LEU A 42 -6.76 -4.54 28.65
CA LEU A 42 -5.72 -4.25 29.64
C LEU A 42 -5.86 -2.85 30.24
N ARG A 43 -6.20 -1.86 29.41
CA ARG A 43 -6.32 -0.45 29.85
C ARG A 43 -7.74 -0.07 30.30
N GLY A 44 -8.75 -0.87 29.96
CA GLY A 44 -10.15 -0.64 30.36
C GLY A 44 -10.79 0.63 29.77
N SER A 45 -10.12 1.28 28.81
CA SER A 45 -10.61 2.48 28.13
C SER A 45 -11.10 2.10 26.73
N ALA A 46 -12.42 1.98 26.56
CA ALA A 46 -13.06 1.74 25.26
C ALA A 46 -13.16 3.02 24.41
N SER A 47 -12.11 3.84 24.41
CA SER A 47 -12.02 5.06 23.61
C SER A 47 -11.51 4.74 22.19
N MET A 48 -12.28 5.17 21.18
CA MET A 48 -11.85 5.07 19.79
C MET A 48 -10.65 5.96 19.48
N ASP A 49 -10.49 7.09 20.18
CA ASP A 49 -9.39 8.04 20.01
C ASP A 49 -8.02 7.37 20.19
N THR A 50 -7.82 6.71 21.33
CA THR A 50 -6.55 6.05 21.67
C THR A 50 -6.23 4.90 20.72
N THR A 51 -7.26 4.15 20.31
CA THR A 51 -7.09 3.04 19.35
C THR A 51 -6.65 3.58 17.98
N LEU A 52 -7.32 4.62 17.47
CA LEU A 52 -6.97 5.25 16.20
C LEU A 52 -5.57 5.86 16.21
N GLN A 53 -5.16 6.46 17.32
CA GLN A 53 -3.82 7.04 17.46
C GLN A 53 -2.73 5.96 17.39
N ASN A 54 -2.94 4.81 18.04
CA ASN A 54 -2.04 3.65 17.94
C ASN A 54 -2.01 3.04 16.53
N MET A 55 -3.16 2.96 15.85
CA MET A 55 -3.24 2.54 14.45
C MET A 55 -2.50 3.51 13.51
N GLY A 56 -2.51 4.81 13.82
CA GLY A 56 -1.77 5.83 13.09
C GLY A 56 -0.26 5.56 13.06
N ILE A 57 0.32 5.08 14.16
CA ILE A 57 1.74 4.70 14.23
C ILE A 57 2.04 3.55 13.27
N LEU A 58 1.15 2.55 13.15
CA LEU A 58 1.31 1.47 12.18
C LEU A 58 1.22 1.97 10.74
N LEU A 59 0.31 2.93 10.47
CA LEU A 59 0.17 3.50 9.12
C LEU A 59 1.43 4.22 8.65
N ILE A 60 2.20 4.85 9.54
CA ILE A 60 3.49 5.47 9.18
C ILE A 60 4.46 4.46 8.56
N VAL A 61 4.40 3.19 8.96
CA VAL A 61 5.24 2.13 8.39
C VAL A 61 4.58 1.50 7.16
N VAL A 62 3.27 1.26 7.22
CA VAL A 62 2.53 0.55 6.17
C VAL A 62 2.36 1.38 4.90
N VAL A 63 2.04 2.68 5.02
CA VAL A 63 1.85 3.58 3.87
C VAL A 63 3.10 3.66 2.97
N PRO A 64 4.31 3.94 3.48
CA PRO A 64 5.50 3.94 2.63
C PRO A 64 5.87 2.54 2.12
N ALA A 65 5.64 1.48 2.90
CA ALA A 65 5.88 0.12 2.44
C ALA A 65 5.02 -0.24 1.22
N ILE A 66 3.77 0.25 1.18
CA ILE A 66 2.86 0.08 0.05
C ILE A 66 3.27 0.98 -1.12
N SER A 67 3.59 2.26 -0.89
CA SER A 67 3.84 3.23 -1.96
C SER A 67 5.21 3.04 -2.64
N MET A 68 6.27 2.72 -1.89
CA MET A 68 7.61 2.47 -2.46
C MET A 68 7.62 1.31 -3.45
N ARG A 69 6.68 0.38 -3.27
CA ARG A 69 6.56 -0.80 -4.11
C ARG A 69 6.17 -0.48 -5.56
N LEU A 70 5.33 0.55 -5.79
CA LEU A 70 4.89 0.92 -7.14
C LEU A 70 6.10 1.19 -8.05
N PHE A 71 7.02 2.03 -7.59
CA PHE A 71 8.20 2.41 -8.38
C PHE A 71 9.32 1.36 -8.31
N SER A 72 9.58 0.78 -7.14
CA SER A 72 10.69 -0.16 -6.99
C SER A 72 10.50 -1.46 -7.76
N ALA A 73 9.26 -1.93 -7.91
CA ALA A 73 8.97 -3.14 -8.68
C ALA A 73 9.29 -2.96 -10.18
N GLU A 74 9.00 -1.78 -10.73
CA GLU A 74 9.30 -1.48 -12.14
C GLU A 74 10.78 -1.24 -12.39
N TYR A 75 11.47 -0.61 -11.42
CA TYR A 75 12.90 -0.39 -11.48
C TYR A 75 13.67 -1.71 -11.41
N ASN A 76 13.27 -2.62 -10.52
CA ASN A 76 13.89 -3.95 -10.39
C ASN A 76 13.57 -4.84 -11.60
N GLY A 77 12.34 -4.76 -12.12
CA GLY A 77 11.89 -5.52 -13.29
C GLY A 77 12.41 -5.02 -14.64
N ARG A 78 13.14 -3.88 -14.68
CA ARG A 78 13.59 -3.17 -15.89
C ARG A 78 12.47 -2.83 -16.88
N THR A 79 11.21 -2.93 -16.47
CA THR A 79 10.05 -2.55 -17.28
C THR A 79 9.88 -1.03 -17.40
N ILE A 80 10.62 -0.27 -16.58
CA ILE A 80 10.66 1.20 -16.65
C ILE A 80 11.10 1.70 -18.03
N GLU A 81 12.06 1.02 -18.68
CA GLU A 81 12.56 1.39 -20.00
C GLU A 81 11.49 1.14 -21.09
N LEU A 82 10.69 0.09 -20.92
CA LEU A 82 9.58 -0.22 -21.81
C LEU A 82 8.45 0.82 -21.67
N LEU A 83 8.17 1.26 -20.45
CA LEU A 83 7.19 2.32 -20.18
C LEU A 83 7.60 3.67 -20.77
N MET A 84 8.90 3.99 -20.73
CA MET A 84 9.43 5.24 -21.29
C MET A 84 9.49 5.25 -22.83
N THR A 85 9.45 4.10 -23.48
CA THR A 85 9.45 3.98 -24.96
C THR A 85 8.05 3.91 -25.55
N LEU A 86 7.01 3.67 -24.74
CA LEU A 86 5.62 3.77 -25.15
C LEU A 86 5.22 5.24 -25.38
N PRO A 87 4.27 5.54 -26.29
CA PRO A 87 3.78 6.88 -26.56
C PRO A 87 2.82 7.36 -25.44
N LEU A 88 3.29 7.34 -24.19
CA LEU A 88 2.59 7.77 -23.00
C LEU A 88 3.23 9.06 -22.48
N GLN A 89 2.43 10.01 -22.00
CA GLN A 89 2.97 11.18 -21.35
C GLN A 89 3.52 10.80 -19.97
N LYS A 90 4.62 11.44 -19.55
CA LYS A 90 5.26 11.17 -18.24
C LYS A 90 4.29 11.25 -17.06
N TRP A 91 3.28 12.13 -17.14
CA TRP A 91 2.24 12.27 -16.13
C TRP A 91 1.29 11.07 -16.05
N GLU A 92 1.10 10.34 -17.15
CA GLU A 92 0.28 9.12 -17.19
C GLU A 92 1.01 7.89 -16.62
N ILE A 93 2.33 7.99 -16.42
CA ILE A 93 3.18 6.94 -15.81
C ILE A 93 3.28 7.12 -14.29
N VAL A 94 3.18 8.37 -13.81
CA VAL A 94 3.32 8.71 -12.37
C VAL A 94 1.98 8.61 -11.63
N LEU A 95 0.84 8.69 -12.34
CA LEU A 95 -0.52 8.53 -11.81
C LEU A 95 -0.95 7.06 -11.76
#